data_AF-A0A947FT05-F1
#
_entry.id   AF-A0A947FT05-F1
#
_cell.length_a   1.000
_cell.length_b   1.000
_cell.length_c   1.000
_cell.angle_alpha   90.00
_cell.angle_beta   90.00
_cell.angle_gamma   90.00
#
_symmetry.space_group_name_H-M   'P 1'
#
loop_
_entity.id
_entity.type
_entity.pdbx_description
1 polymer ?
#
loop_
_entity_poly.entity_id
_entity_poly.type
_entity_poly.pdbx_seq_one_letter_code
_entity_poly.pdbx_strand_id
1 'polypeptide(L)'
;MHAAGAKADQGKPRLALVLDGFRNALTEVGRVGTFGANKYSDNGWKHVENARARYRDALYRHLFADSLRDEESGLRHTAHAAWNILAILEMELRDEIEERAD
;
A
#
# COMPACT_ATOMS: atom_id res chain seq x y z
N MET A 1 -30.84 -22.78 -10.70
CA MET A 1 -29.76 -23.72 -10.29
C MET A 1 -28.53 -23.44 -11.14
N HIS A 2 -27.36 -23.27 -10.53
CA HIS A 2 -26.11 -23.14 -11.28
C HIS A 2 -25.64 -24.52 -11.76
N ALA A 3 -25.18 -24.63 -13.01
CA ALA A 3 -24.65 -25.88 -13.55
C ALA A 3 -23.34 -26.28 -12.85
N ALA A 4 -22.99 -27.57 -12.89
CA ALA A 4 -21.71 -28.05 -12.39
C ALA A 4 -20.55 -27.31 -13.08
N GLY A 5 -19.60 -26.76 -12.31
CA GLY A 5 -18.49 -25.94 -12.81
C GLY A 5 -18.80 -24.45 -12.99
N ALA A 6 -20.03 -24.00 -12.74
CA ALA A 6 -20.37 -22.58 -12.77
C ALA A 6 -19.66 -21.81 -11.65
N LYS A 7 -18.90 -20.77 -12.03
CA LYS A 7 -18.19 -19.89 -11.11
C LYS A 7 -18.86 -18.52 -11.08
N ALA A 8 -19.47 -18.17 -9.96
CA ALA A 8 -20.12 -16.87 -9.76
C ALA A 8 -19.07 -15.82 -9.38
N ASP A 9 -18.37 -15.29 -10.38
CA ASP A 9 -17.35 -14.23 -10.20
C ASP A 9 -17.91 -12.82 -10.44
N GLN A 10 -19.19 -12.69 -10.76
CA GLN A 10 -19.84 -11.39 -10.97
C GLN A 10 -19.74 -10.53 -9.69
N GLY A 11 -19.27 -9.29 -9.85
CA GLY A 11 -19.06 -8.35 -8.75
C GLY A 11 -17.79 -8.56 -7.92
N LYS A 12 -17.01 -9.62 -8.18
CA LYS A 12 -15.75 -9.87 -7.46
C LYS A 12 -14.58 -9.12 -8.09
N PRO A 13 -13.66 -8.53 -7.29
CA PRO A 13 -12.44 -7.95 -7.82
C PRO A 13 -11.61 -8.97 -8.63
N ARG A 14 -11.23 -8.59 -9.84
CA ARG A 14 -10.34 -9.39 -10.70
C ARG A 14 -8.87 -9.09 -10.37
N LEU A 15 -8.41 -9.57 -9.22
CA LEU A 15 -7.08 -9.23 -8.66
C LEU A 15 -5.91 -9.44 -9.65
N ALA A 16 -5.99 -10.45 -10.51
CA ALA A 16 -4.96 -10.71 -11.54
C ALA A 16 -4.73 -9.50 -12.47
N LEU A 17 -5.75 -8.70 -12.78
CA LEU A 17 -5.58 -7.49 -13.62
C LEU A 17 -4.60 -6.49 -13.00
N VAL A 18 -4.55 -6.43 -11.66
CA VAL A 18 -3.67 -5.53 -10.91
C VAL A 18 -2.34 -6.22 -10.61
N LEU A 19 -2.38 -7.45 -10.07
CA LEU A 19 -1.17 -8.14 -9.63
C LEU A 19 -0.26 -8.55 -10.79
N ASP A 20 -0.84 -9.00 -11.93
CA ASP A 20 -0.07 -9.30 -13.13
C ASP A 20 0.26 -8.03 -13.90
N GLY A 21 -0.71 -7.12 -14.05
CA GLY A 21 -0.56 -5.89 -14.82
C GLY A 21 0.46 -4.90 -14.23
N PHE A 22 0.60 -4.87 -12.90
CA PHE A 22 1.46 -3.92 -12.19
C PHE A 22 2.61 -4.56 -11.43
N ARG A 23 3.01 -5.79 -11.79
CA ARG A 23 4.12 -6.53 -11.17
C ARG A 23 5.35 -5.66 -10.87
N ASN A 24 5.81 -4.88 -11.84
CA ASN A 24 7.01 -4.05 -11.68
C ASN A 24 6.80 -2.93 -10.65
N ALA A 25 5.66 -2.24 -10.70
CA ALA A 25 5.33 -1.18 -9.75
C ALA A 25 5.15 -1.72 -8.33
N LEU A 26 4.45 -2.85 -8.19
CA LEU A 26 4.27 -3.53 -6.90
C LEU A 26 5.61 -4.00 -6.32
N THR A 27 6.55 -4.43 -7.16
CA THR A 27 7.91 -4.76 -6.73
C THR A 27 8.64 -3.54 -6.17
N GLU A 28 8.53 -2.37 -6.82
CA GLU A 28 9.14 -1.12 -6.31
C GLU A 28 8.50 -0.65 -4.99
N VAL A 29 7.18 -0.79 -4.85
CA VAL A 29 6.49 -0.55 -3.56
C VAL A 29 6.98 -1.52 -2.49
N GLY A 30 7.18 -2.79 -2.83
CA GLY A 30 7.78 -3.79 -1.95
C GLY A 30 9.16 -3.37 -1.47
N ARG A 31 10.02 -2.83 -2.34
CA ARG A 31 11.35 -2.31 -1.97
C ARG A 31 11.26 -1.17 -0.95
N VAL A 32 10.29 -0.26 -1.08
CA VAL A 32 10.05 0.79 -0.08
C VAL A 32 9.68 0.19 1.27
N GLY A 33 8.77 -0.79 1.27
CA GLY A 33 8.42 -1.53 2.49
C GLY A 33 9.62 -2.22 3.13
N THR A 34 10.47 -2.87 2.34
CA THR A 34 11.71 -3.51 2.82
C THR A 34 12.71 -2.50 3.35
N PHE A 35 12.87 -1.35 2.68
CA PHE A 35 13.73 -0.26 3.18
C PHE A 35 13.27 0.22 4.56
N GLY A 36 11.97 0.47 4.72
CA GLY A 36 11.38 0.85 6.01
C GLY A 36 11.53 -0.24 7.08
N ALA A 37 11.31 -1.51 6.73
CA ALA A 37 11.45 -2.63 7.65
C ALA A 37 12.90 -2.79 8.15
N ASN A 38 13.87 -2.72 7.25
CA ASN A 38 15.30 -2.77 7.60
C ASN A 38 15.74 -1.59 8.46
N LYS A 39 15.17 -0.40 8.22
CA LYS A 39 15.51 0.83 8.95
C LYS A 39 14.88 0.88 10.35
N TYR A 40 13.69 0.32 10.52
CA TYR A 40 12.91 0.42 11.76
C TYR A 40 12.57 -0.96 12.33
N SER A 41 11.57 -1.64 11.76
CA SER A 41 11.17 -2.99 12.13
C SER A 41 10.14 -3.54 11.15
N ASP A 42 10.04 -4.87 11.07
CA ASP A 42 9.00 -5.55 10.33
C ASP A 42 7.62 -5.08 10.78
N ASN A 43 6.81 -4.58 9.85
CA ASN A 43 5.47 -4.06 10.10
C ASN A 43 5.38 -2.91 11.13
N GLY A 44 6.49 -2.24 11.47
CA GLY A 44 6.50 -1.14 12.45
C GLY A 44 5.57 0.02 12.11
N TRP A 45 5.22 0.17 10.83
CA TRP A 45 4.27 1.16 10.32
C TRP A 45 2.89 1.12 11.01
N LYS A 46 2.48 -0.05 11.51
CA LYS A 46 1.20 -0.27 12.20
C LYS A 46 1.14 0.40 13.58
N HIS A 47 2.29 0.70 14.17
CA HIS A 47 2.40 1.19 15.55
C HIS A 47 2.83 2.66 15.62
N VAL A 48 2.86 3.35 14.48
CA VAL A 48 3.19 4.77 14.43
C VAL A 48 2.08 5.58 15.11
N GLU A 49 2.42 6.31 16.18
CA GLU A 49 1.47 7.24 16.79
C GLU A 49 1.06 8.33 15.77
N ASN A 50 -0.24 8.64 15.73
CA ASN A 50 -0.83 9.56 14.73
C ASN A 50 -0.50 9.14 13.28
N ALA A 51 -0.50 7.84 13.01
CA ALA A 51 -0.06 7.25 11.74
C ALA A 51 -0.63 7.94 10.51
N ARG A 52 -1.96 8.16 10.45
CA ARG A 52 -2.64 8.76 9.30
C ARG A 52 -2.09 10.14 8.94
N ALA A 53 -1.86 11.00 9.93
CA ALA A 53 -1.29 12.33 9.71
C ALA A 53 0.16 12.24 9.23
N ARG A 54 0.97 11.40 9.89
CA ARG A 54 2.39 11.23 9.55
C ARG A 54 2.61 10.62 8.17
N TYR A 55 1.80 9.66 7.76
CA TYR A 55 1.84 9.05 6.43
C TYR A 55 1.30 9.99 5.36
N ARG A 56 0.32 10.85 5.68
CA ARG A 56 -0.12 11.92 4.76
C ARG A 56 0.99 12.94 4.51
N ASP A 57 1.69 13.39 5.55
CA ASP A 57 2.82 14.31 5.39
C ASP A 57 3.96 13.67 4.60
N ALA A 58 4.25 12.39 4.85
CA ALA A 58 5.25 11.65 4.08
C ALA A 58 4.85 11.49 2.61
N LEU A 59 3.58 11.16 2.33
CA LEU A 59 3.02 11.13 0.98
C LEU A 59 3.23 12.48 0.27
N TYR A 60 2.90 13.60 0.91
CA TYR A 60 3.02 14.93 0.31
C TYR A 60 4.48 15.31 0.02
N ARG A 61 5.42 14.97 0.91
CA ARG A 61 6.86 15.17 0.62
C ARG A 61 7.31 14.44 -0.63
N HIS A 62 6.77 13.26 -0.92
CA HIS A 62 7.13 12.51 -2.13
C HIS A 62 6.35 12.96 -3.37
N LEU A 63 5.11 13.43 -3.24
CA LEU A 63 4.34 13.98 -4.36
C LEU A 63 4.89 15.33 -4.84
N PHE A 64 5.42 16.15 -3.93
CA PHE A 64 5.96 17.47 -4.23
C PHE A 64 7.48 17.49 -4.39
N ALA A 65 8.13 16.32 -4.45
CA ALA A 65 9.55 16.25 -4.71
C ALA A 65 9.85 16.58 -6.18
N ASP A 66 10.82 17.47 -6.41
CA ASP A 66 11.25 17.87 -7.76
C ASP A 66 12.19 16.82 -8.42
N SER A 67 12.74 15.90 -7.63
CA SER A 67 13.62 14.84 -8.12
C SER A 67 12.83 13.58 -8.50
N LEU A 68 13.47 12.64 -9.20
CA LEU A 68 12.85 11.35 -9.53
C LEU A 68 12.91 10.35 -8.38
N ARG A 69 13.91 10.49 -7.51
CA ARG A 69 14.30 9.52 -6.49
C ARG A 69 14.56 10.21 -5.17
N ASP A 70 14.12 9.55 -4.13
CA ASP A 70 14.37 9.91 -2.75
C ASP A 70 15.86 9.79 -2.43
N GLU A 71 16.44 10.83 -1.84
CA GLU A 71 17.89 10.91 -1.57
C GLU A 71 18.34 9.88 -0.53
N GLU A 72 17.48 9.59 0.46
CA GLU A 72 17.82 8.68 1.55
C GLU A 72 17.85 7.21 1.10
N SER A 73 16.82 6.79 0.37
CA SER A 73 16.65 5.40 -0.05
C SER A 73 17.16 5.09 -1.45
N GLY A 74 17.34 6.12 -2.30
CA GLY A 74 17.58 5.97 -3.73
C GLY A 74 16.38 5.42 -4.53
N LEU A 75 15.22 5.22 -3.90
CA LEU A 75 14.03 4.66 -4.53
C LEU A 75 13.15 5.76 -5.15
N ARG A 76 12.28 5.38 -6.09
CA ARG A 76 11.40 6.35 -6.78
C ARG A 76 10.42 7.01 -5.81
N HIS A 77 10.25 8.32 -5.92
CA HIS A 77 9.23 9.04 -5.15
C HIS A 77 7.81 8.52 -5.38
N THR A 78 7.49 8.10 -6.60
CA THR A 78 6.19 7.48 -6.91
C THR A 78 5.96 6.15 -6.18
N ALA A 79 7.02 5.37 -5.95
CA ALA A 79 6.92 4.13 -5.19
C ALA A 79 6.70 4.41 -3.70
N HIS A 80 7.37 5.42 -3.16
CA HIS A 80 7.12 5.89 -1.79
C HIS A 80 5.70 6.42 -1.63
N ALA A 81 5.22 7.25 -2.56
CA ALA A 81 3.86 7.76 -2.54
C ALA A 81 2.83 6.61 -2.57
N ALA A 82 3.03 5.62 -3.44
CA ALA A 82 2.18 4.43 -3.51
C ALA A 82 2.23 3.61 -2.20
N TRP A 83 3.40 3.46 -1.58
CA TRP A 83 3.51 2.77 -0.29
C TRP A 83 2.78 3.51 0.83
N ASN A 84 2.93 4.84 0.92
CA ASN A 84 2.26 5.66 1.93
C ASN A 84 0.73 5.60 1.79
N ILE A 85 0.19 5.69 0.56
CA ILE A 85 -1.27 5.60 0.36
C ILE A 85 -1.80 4.20 0.66
N LEU A 86 -1.04 3.13 0.37
CA LEU A 86 -1.42 1.76 0.76
C LEU A 86 -1.46 1.61 2.28
N ALA A 87 -0.49 2.18 3.02
CA ALA A 87 -0.51 2.15 4.48
C ALA A 87 -1.75 2.88 5.04
N ILE A 88 -2.12 4.02 4.48
CA ILE A 88 -3.32 4.76 4.87
C ILE A 88 -4.59 3.95 4.57
N LEU A 89 -4.74 3.43 3.35
CA LEU A 89 -5.88 2.63 2.93
C LEU A 89 -6.05 1.38 3.81
N GLU A 90 -4.95 0.68 4.09
CA GLU A 90 -4.96 -0.50 4.95
C GLU A 90 -5.43 -0.16 6.38
N MET A 91 -5.08 1.01 6.91
CA MET A 91 -5.64 1.48 8.19
C MET A 91 -7.14 1.75 8.07
N GLU A 92 -7.61 2.40 7.00
CA GLU A 92 -9.06 2.67 6.81
C GLU A 92 -9.86 1.35 6.80
N LEU A 93 -9.38 0.36 6.07
CA LEU A 93 -10.03 -0.95 5.98
C LEU A 93 -10.01 -1.73 7.31
N ARG A 94 -8.95 -1.59 8.12
CA ARG A 94 -8.87 -2.21 9.45
C ARG A 94 -9.89 -1.61 10.40
N ASP A 95 -9.97 -0.28 10.46
CA ASP A 95 -10.94 0.42 11.29
C ASP A 95 -12.37 -0.01 10.90
N GLU A 96 -12.70 -0.06 9.60
CA GLU A 96 -14.01 -0.54 9.13
C GLU A 96 -14.32 -1.99 9.50
N ILE A 97 -13.30 -2.87 9.57
CA ILE A 97 -13.49 -4.27 9.96
C ILE A 97 -13.72 -4.38 11.47
N GLU A 98 -12.99 -3.60 12.27
CA GLU A 98 -13.16 -3.54 13.72
C GLU A 98 -14.55 -2.99 14.09
N GLU A 99 -14.99 -1.90 13.46
CA GLU A 99 -16.33 -1.32 13.66
C GLU A 99 -17.49 -2.27 13.33
N ARG A 100 -17.28 -3.22 12.40
CA ARG A 100 -18.30 -4.23 12.03
C ARG A 100 -18.31 -5.45 12.95
N ALA A 101 -17.24 -5.62 13.73
CA ALA A 101 -17.10 -6.72 14.67
C ALA A 101 -17.72 -6.40 16.05
N ASP A 102 -17.97 -5.12 16.32
CA ASP A 102 -18.68 -4.57 17.49
C ASP A 102 -20.21 -4.50 17.27
#